data_AF-A0A2K5EBF3-F1
#
_entry.id   AF-A0A2K5EBF3-F1
#
_cell.length_a   1.000
_cell.length_b   1.000
_cell.length_c   1.000
_cell.angle_alpha   90.00
_cell.angle_beta   90.00
_cell.angle_gamma   90.00
#
_symmetry.space_group_name_H-M   'P 1'
#
loop_
_entity.id
_entity.type
_entity.pdbx_description
1 polymer ?
#
loop_
_entity_poly.entity_id
_entity_poly.type
_entity_poly.pdbx_seq_one_letter_code
_entity_poly.pdbx_strand_id
1 'polypeptide(L)'
;PEPANSTSAPKKGSKKAMTKAQKKDGKKRKRSRKESYSVYVYKVLKQRIADEASRLRSTITSGEIQTAVRLLLPGELGTKAVTKYTSSK
;
A
#
# COMPACT_ATOMS: atom_id res chain seq x y z
N PRO A 1 38.43 -33.10 18.14
CA PRO A 1 37.35 -33.55 17.23
C PRO A 1 36.65 -32.31 16.65
N GLU A 2 36.40 -32.34 15.35
CA GLU A 2 36.23 -31.21 14.40
C GLU A 2 35.07 -30.23 14.67
N PRO A 3 35.16 -28.95 14.25
CA PRO A 3 33.99 -28.07 14.10
C PRO A 3 33.32 -28.26 12.73
N ALA A 4 32.10 -28.79 12.73
CA ALA A 4 31.32 -29.04 11.52
C ALA A 4 30.67 -27.76 10.95
N ASN A 5 31.25 -27.31 9.83
CA ASN A 5 30.67 -26.69 8.63
C ASN A 5 29.43 -25.77 8.72
N SER A 6 29.70 -24.55 8.26
CA SER A 6 28.85 -23.45 7.83
C SER A 6 27.66 -23.82 6.95
N THR A 7 26.47 -23.34 7.33
CA THR A 7 25.33 -23.17 6.41
C THR A 7 25.61 -22.01 5.46
N SER A 8 25.79 -22.31 4.18
CA SER A 8 26.03 -21.31 3.14
C SER A 8 24.77 -20.48 2.88
N ALA A 9 24.79 -19.19 3.22
CA ALA A 9 23.75 -18.23 2.87
C ALA A 9 23.63 -18.06 1.34
N PRO A 10 22.41 -17.89 0.78
CA PRO A 10 22.22 -17.77 -0.67
C PRO A 10 22.80 -16.46 -1.19
N LYS A 11 23.86 -16.53 -2.00
CA LYS A 11 24.47 -15.35 -2.66
C LYS A 11 23.56 -14.85 -3.78
N LYS A 12 22.98 -13.67 -3.54
CA LYS A 12 22.09 -12.93 -4.45
C LYS A 12 22.82 -12.56 -5.75
N GLY A 13 22.28 -13.07 -6.86
CA GLY A 13 22.86 -13.00 -8.20
C GLY A 13 23.09 -11.58 -8.75
N SER A 14 24.26 -11.45 -9.34
CA SER A 14 24.77 -10.56 -10.39
C SER A 14 23.89 -9.39 -10.86
N LYS A 15 24.42 -8.16 -10.68
CA LYS A 15 23.98 -6.92 -11.32
C LYS A 15 23.91 -7.09 -12.85
N LYS A 16 22.74 -6.82 -13.45
CA LYS A 16 22.61 -6.70 -14.92
C LYS A 16 23.09 -5.32 -15.39
N ALA A 17 23.89 -5.35 -16.45
CA ALA A 17 24.51 -4.19 -17.07
C ALA A 17 23.53 -3.35 -17.93
N MET A 18 23.91 -2.09 -18.10
CA MET A 18 23.22 -0.95 -18.70
C MET A 18 22.84 -1.12 -20.18
N THR A 19 21.58 -0.87 -20.54
CA THR A 19 21.14 -0.70 -21.93
C THR A 19 21.05 0.78 -22.30
N LYS A 20 21.72 1.18 -23.38
CA LYS A 20 21.75 2.54 -23.96
C LYS A 20 20.37 2.96 -24.46
N ALA A 21 20.02 4.22 -24.22
CA ALA A 21 18.76 4.86 -24.58
C ALA A 21 18.57 5.01 -26.10
N GLN A 22 17.36 4.72 -26.60
CA GLN A 22 16.91 5.15 -27.92
C GLN A 22 16.31 6.57 -27.82
N LYS A 23 16.82 7.50 -28.62
CA LYS A 23 16.15 8.80 -28.87
C LYS A 23 14.84 8.51 -29.62
N LYS A 24 13.69 8.79 -28.99
CA LYS A 24 12.42 8.93 -29.71
C LYS A 24 12.35 10.32 -30.32
N ASP A 25 12.79 10.43 -31.56
CA ASP A 25 12.38 11.49 -32.47
C ASP A 25 10.89 11.36 -32.79
N GLY A 26 10.19 12.48 -33.00
CA GLY A 26 8.91 12.46 -33.73
C GLY A 26 7.58 12.57 -32.96
N LYS A 27 7.51 13.19 -31.78
CA LYS A 27 6.25 13.85 -31.37
C LYS A 27 6.58 15.15 -30.67
N LYS A 28 6.15 16.29 -31.23
CA LYS A 28 6.08 17.56 -30.49
C LYS A 28 5.22 17.29 -29.25
N ARG A 29 5.83 16.81 -28.16
CA ARG A 29 5.28 16.90 -26.81
C ARG A 29 5.32 18.37 -26.47
N LYS A 30 4.40 19.13 -27.06
CA LYS A 30 3.92 20.32 -26.39
C LYS A 30 3.24 19.79 -25.14
N ARG A 31 3.97 19.80 -24.01
CA ARG A 31 3.31 19.89 -22.72
C ARG A 31 2.69 21.29 -22.71
N SER A 32 1.53 21.37 -23.33
CA SER A 32 0.80 22.61 -23.53
C SER A 32 0.51 23.21 -22.17
N ARG A 33 1.02 24.43 -22.00
CA ARG A 33 0.59 25.50 -21.09
C ARG A 33 0.12 25.06 -19.69
N LYS A 34 0.81 25.54 -18.67
CA LYS A 34 0.26 25.76 -17.30
C LYS A 34 -0.91 26.76 -17.29
N GLU A 35 -1.46 27.09 -18.45
CA GLU A 35 -2.41 28.15 -18.72
C GLU A 35 -3.70 27.62 -19.40
N SER A 36 -3.87 26.29 -19.58
CA SER A 36 -5.24 25.76 -19.67
C SER A 36 -5.74 25.57 -18.25
N TYR A 37 -6.82 26.28 -17.92
CA TYR A 37 -7.47 26.24 -16.60
C TYR A 37 -7.79 24.81 -16.14
N SER A 38 -7.88 23.88 -17.10
CA SER A 38 -7.98 22.43 -16.92
C SER A 38 -6.98 21.84 -15.92
N VAL A 39 -5.73 22.34 -15.86
CA VAL A 39 -4.73 21.83 -14.89
C VAL A 39 -5.10 22.22 -13.45
N TYR A 40 -5.65 23.41 -13.25
CA TYR A 40 -6.09 23.89 -11.94
C TYR A 40 -7.38 23.19 -11.51
N VAL A 41 -8.35 23.08 -12.41
CA VAL A 41 -9.61 22.35 -12.18
C VAL A 41 -9.32 20.90 -11.77
N TYR A 42 -8.47 20.21 -12.52
CA TYR A 42 -8.13 18.82 -12.20
C TYR A 42 -7.41 18.68 -10.84
N LYS A 43 -6.52 19.61 -10.50
CA LYS A 43 -5.83 19.59 -9.20
C LYS A 43 -6.78 19.84 -8.03
N VAL A 44 -7.61 20.86 -8.13
CA VAL A 44 -8.58 21.25 -7.08
C VAL A 44 -9.60 20.13 -6.89
N LEU A 45 -10.19 19.61 -7.97
CA LEU A 45 -11.14 18.50 -7.90
C LEU A 45 -10.49 17.27 -7.27
N LYS A 46 -9.28 16.90 -7.71
CA LYS A 46 -8.59 15.73 -7.15
C LYS A 46 -8.28 15.89 -5.65
N GLN A 47 -7.86 17.08 -5.21
CA GLN A 47 -7.61 17.37 -3.80
C GLN A 47 -8.90 17.30 -2.98
N ARG A 48 -9.98 17.94 -3.43
CA ARG A 48 -11.28 17.91 -2.72
C ARG A 48 -11.84 16.50 -2.60
N ILE A 49 -11.80 15.72 -3.68
CA ILE A 49 -12.21 14.31 -3.66
C ILE A 49 -11.34 13.49 -2.71
N ALA A 50 -10.02 13.73 -2.67
CA ALA A 50 -9.13 13.01 -1.76
C ALA A 50 -9.37 13.40 -0.28
N ASP A 51 -9.60 14.68 0.01
CA ASP A 51 -9.89 15.18 1.36
C ASP A 51 -11.25 14.68 1.85
N GLU A 52 -12.28 14.74 1.00
CA GLU A 52 -13.61 14.21 1.31
C GLU A 52 -13.57 12.69 1.44
N ALA A 53 -12.91 11.98 0.53
CA ALA A 53 -12.70 10.54 0.68
C ALA A 53 -11.94 10.20 1.96
N SER A 54 -10.97 11.01 2.39
CA SER A 54 -10.28 10.83 3.67
C SER A 54 -11.19 11.07 4.88
N ARG A 55 -12.15 11.99 4.78
CA ARG A 55 -13.15 12.25 5.83
C ARG A 55 -14.21 11.16 5.89
N LEU A 56 -14.62 10.62 4.75
CA LEU A 56 -15.55 9.49 4.64
C LEU A 56 -14.86 8.13 4.85
N ARG A 57 -13.52 8.10 4.86
CA ARG A 57 -12.69 6.95 5.29
C ARG A 57 -12.67 6.79 6.81
N SER A 58 -13.79 7.07 7.49
CA SER A 58 -14.12 6.43 8.75
C SER A 58 -14.38 4.93 8.50
N THR A 59 -13.37 4.23 7.98
CA THR A 59 -13.38 2.78 7.88
C THR A 59 -13.24 2.27 9.29
N ILE A 60 -14.28 1.59 9.79
CA ILE A 60 -14.20 0.86 11.04
C ILE A 60 -13.02 -0.11 10.92
N THR A 61 -11.97 0.16 11.71
CA THR A 61 -10.74 -0.61 11.75
C THR A 61 -11.03 -1.99 12.34
N SER A 62 -10.22 -2.98 11.95
CA SER A 62 -10.30 -4.30 12.56
C SER A 62 -10.13 -4.26 14.10
N GLY A 63 -9.45 -3.25 14.64
CA GLY A 63 -9.33 -3.01 16.08
C GLY A 63 -10.62 -2.52 16.72
N GLU A 64 -11.34 -1.61 16.06
CA GLU A 64 -12.68 -1.16 16.50
C GLU A 64 -13.68 -2.31 16.47
N ILE A 65 -13.64 -3.16 15.42
CA ILE A 65 -14.47 -4.37 15.33
C ILE A 65 -14.13 -5.35 16.46
N GLN A 66 -12.84 -5.64 16.70
CA GLN A 66 -12.42 -6.53 17.79
C GLN A 66 -12.81 -6.00 19.18
N THR A 67 -12.68 -4.68 19.39
CA THR A 67 -13.03 -4.04 20.67
C THR A 67 -14.54 -4.09 20.89
N ALA A 68 -15.34 -3.80 19.86
CA ALA A 68 -16.79 -3.93 19.92
C ALA A 68 -17.22 -5.38 20.23
N VAL A 69 -16.58 -6.38 19.61
CA VAL A 69 -16.85 -7.81 19.89
C VAL A 69 -16.53 -8.16 21.35
N ARG A 70 -15.45 -7.64 21.94
CA ARG A 70 -15.10 -7.88 23.35
C ARG A 70 -16.04 -7.18 24.33
N LEU A 71 -16.62 -6.04 23.95
CA LEU A 71 -17.63 -5.34 24.76
C LEU A 71 -19.00 -6.05 24.71
N LEU A 72 -19.35 -6.61 23.55
CA LEU A 72 -20.65 -7.25 23.33
C LEU A 72 -20.70 -8.71 23.81
N LEU A 73 -19.58 -9.44 23.70
CA LEU A 73 -19.48 -10.86 24.07
C LEU A 73 -18.58 -11.02 25.30
N PRO A 74 -19.16 -11.17 26.50
CA PRO A 74 -18.39 -11.27 27.74
C PRO A 74 -17.63 -12.60 27.85
N GLY A 75 -16.51 -12.57 28.56
CA GLY A 75 -15.72 -13.75 28.90
C GLY A 75 -15.02 -14.41 27.71
N GLU A 76 -14.90 -15.74 27.76
CA GLU A 76 -14.11 -16.53 26.81
C GLU A 76 -14.73 -16.58 25.39
N LEU A 77 -15.98 -16.18 25.24
CA LEU A 77 -16.67 -16.17 23.95
C LEU A 77 -16.12 -15.08 23.02
N GLY A 78 -15.86 -13.88 23.53
CA GLY A 78 -15.29 -12.79 22.76
C GLY A 78 -13.88 -13.08 22.25
N THR A 79 -13.04 -13.71 23.08
CA THR A 79 -11.67 -14.09 22.68
C THR A 79 -11.67 -15.17 21.61
N LYS A 80 -12.47 -16.24 21.79
CA LYS A 80 -12.61 -17.31 20.80
C LYS A 80 -13.14 -16.80 19.46
N ALA A 81 -14.11 -15.88 19.48
CA ALA A 81 -14.64 -15.27 18.27
C ALA A 81 -13.57 -14.47 17.50
N VAL A 82 -12.81 -13.62 18.20
CA VAL A 82 -11.70 -12.86 17.59
C VAL A 82 -10.61 -13.80 17.05
N THR A 83 -10.20 -14.82 17.81
CA THR A 83 -9.15 -15.77 17.38
C THR A 83 -9.54 -16.57 16.14
N LYS A 84 -10.78 -17.07 16.07
CA LYS A 84 -11.28 -17.77 14.88
C LYS A 84 -11.30 -16.87 13.65
N TYR A 85 -11.71 -15.62 13.82
CA TYR A 85 -11.70 -14.63 12.74
C TYR A 85 -10.28 -14.30 12.26
N THR A 86 -9.32 -14.16 13.17
CA THR A 86 -7.92 -13.88 12.81
C THR A 86 -7.20 -15.07 12.17
N SER A 87 -7.57 -16.30 12.54
CA SER A 87 -6.98 -17.53 12.01
C SER A 87 -7.49 -17.90 10.61
N SER A 88 -8.59 -17.30 10.16
CA SER A 88 -9.23 -17.62 8.88
C SER A 88 -8.73 -16.77 7.70
N LYS A 89 -7.71 -15.94 7.90
CA LYS A 89 -7.07 -15.13 6.86
C LYS A 89 -5.88 -15.82 6.21
#